data_AF-A0A845SFL1-F1
#
_entry.id   AF-A0A845SFL1-F1
#
_cell.length_a   1.000
_cell.length_b   1.000
_cell.length_c   1.000
_cell.angle_alpha   90.00
_cell.angle_beta   90.00
_cell.angle_gamma   90.00
#
_symmetry.space_group_name_H-M   'P 1'
#
loop_
_entity.id
_entity.type
_entity.pdbx_description
1 polymer ?
#
loop_
_entity_poly.entity_id
_entity_poly.type
_entity_poly.pdbx_seq_one_letter_code
_entity_poly.pdbx_strand_id
1 'polypeptide(L)' 'MPSVILRDTKLQGNITQKDSITIDGIVVGDIKAEEVIIHENANITGNI' A
#
# COMPACT_ATOMS: atom_id res chain seq x y z
N MET A 1 4.68 0.24 13.86
CA MET A 1 5.89 0.39 13.02
C MET A 1 5.44 0.64 11.59
N PRO A 2 5.94 1.67 10.89
CA PRO A 2 5.52 1.93 9.52
C PRO A 2 6.02 0.82 8.58
N SER A 3 5.17 0.40 7.63
CA SER A 3 5.61 -0.47 6.54
C SER A 3 5.69 0.32 5.25
N VAL A 4 6.67 -0.03 4.41
CA VAL A 4 6.97 0.69 3.17
C VAL A 4 7.01 -0.29 2.02
N ILE A 5 6.28 0.02 0.96
CA ILE A 5 6.28 -0.70 -0.31
C ILE A 5 7.10 0.11 -1.31
N LEU A 6 8.11 -0.52 -1.90
CA LEU A 6 9.04 0.11 -2.84
C LEU A 6 8.57 -0.04 -4.31
N ARG A 7 9.13 0.78 -5.19
CA ARG A 7 8.66 1.03 -6.57
C ARG A 7 8.66 -0.15 -7.51
N ASP A 8 9.61 -1.06 -7.31
CA ASP A 8 9.69 -2.31 -8.07
C ASP A 8 8.98 -3.47 -7.39
N THR A 9 8.11 -3.19 -6.41
CA THR A 9 7.31 -4.20 -5.73
C THR A 9 5.88 -4.18 -6.26
N LYS A 10 5.42 -5.34 -6.73
CA LYS A 10 4.01 -5.58 -7.02
C LYS A 10 3.41 -6.45 -5.91
N LEU A 11 2.48 -5.88 -5.15
CA LEU A 11 1.72 -6.61 -4.14
C LEU A 11 0.36 -7.00 -4.71
N GLN A 12 0.03 -8.28 -4.61
CA GLN A 12 -1.29 -8.81 -4.95
C GLN A 12 -1.87 -9.51 -3.73
N GLY A 13 -3.03 -9.03 -3.27
CA GLY A 13 -3.73 -9.56 -2.10
C GLY A 13 -4.15 -8.47 -1.12
N ASN A 14 -4.69 -8.90 0.02
CA ASN A 14 -5.25 -7.99 1.02
C ASN A 14 -4.16 -7.58 2.01
N ILE A 15 -3.98 -6.27 2.18
CA ILE A 15 -3.00 -5.68 3.09
C ILE A 15 -3.74 -5.20 4.32
N THR A 16 -3.38 -5.71 5.49
CA THR A 16 -3.93 -5.24 6.78
C THR A 16 -2.79 -4.67 7.62
N GLN A 17 -2.82 -3.36 7.75
CA GLN A 17 -1.89 -2.55 8.52
C GLN A 17 -2.67 -1.94 9.69
N LYS A 18 -2.07 -1.82 10.88
CA LYS A 18 -2.73 -1.16 12.02
C LYS A 18 -2.41 0.33 12.10
N ASP A 19 -1.14 0.68 11.91
CA ASP A 19 -0.67 2.07 12.03
C ASP A 19 -0.72 2.74 10.63
N SER A 20 0.45 3.14 10.12
CA SER A 20 0.62 3.72 8.80
C SER A 20 1.29 2.77 7.81
N ILE A 21 0.91 2.89 6.54
CA ILE A 21 1.56 2.24 5.40
C ILE A 21 1.95 3.28 4.35
N THR A 22 3.20 3.19 3.88
CA THR A 22 3.68 3.98 2.75
C THR A 22 3.77 3.11 1.52
N ILE A 23 3.17 3.57 0.43
CA ILE A 23 3.11 2.87 -0.84
C ILE A 23 3.76 3.75 -1.88
N ASP A 24 4.87 3.27 -2.41
CA ASP A 24 5.57 3.85 -3.56
C ASP A 24 5.75 2.75 -4.58
N GLY A 25 4.67 2.08 -5.03
CA GLY A 25 4.72 0.90 -5.90
C GLY A 25 3.32 0.42 -6.34
N ILE A 26 3.21 -0.78 -6.91
CA ILE A 26 1.92 -1.28 -7.43
C ILE A 26 1.24 -2.20 -6.40
N VAL A 27 0.03 -1.87 -6.00
CA VAL A 27 -0.80 -2.69 -5.11
C VAL A 27 -2.10 -3.06 -5.80
N VAL A 28 -2.41 -4.35 -5.86
CA VAL A 28 -3.64 -4.87 -6.44
C VAL A 28 -4.35 -5.74 -5.39
N GLY A 29 -5.37 -5.19 -4.75
CA GLY A 29 -6.12 -5.81 -3.66
C GLY A 29 -6.60 -4.78 -2.64
N ASP A 30 -7.26 -5.25 -1.59
CA ASP A 30 -7.83 -4.37 -0.57
C ASP A 30 -6.76 -3.98 0.47
N ILE A 31 -6.60 -2.68 0.71
CA ILE A 31 -5.74 -2.12 1.74
C ILE A 31 -6.64 -1.74 2.91
N LYS A 32 -6.20 -2.06 4.14
CA LYS A 32 -6.87 -1.62 5.36
C LYS A 32 -5.81 -1.13 6.32
N ALA A 33 -5.74 0.18 6.52
CA ALA A 33 -4.78 0.85 7.38
C ALA A 33 -5.43 2.05 8.08
N GLU A 34 -4.83 2.53 9.16
CA GLU A 34 -5.27 3.78 9.80
C GLU A 34 -4.76 5.00 9.01
N GLU A 35 -3.55 4.91 8.45
CA GLU A 35 -2.97 5.95 7.59
C GLU A 35 -2.34 5.31 6.34
N VAL A 36 -2.72 5.80 5.15
CA VAL A 36 -2.18 5.35 3.86
C VAL A 36 -1.48 6.51 3.17
N ILE A 37 -0.17 6.43 3.04
CA ILE A 37 0.68 7.42 2.38
C ILE A 37 1.02 6.89 0.99
N ILE A 38 0.51 7.54 -0.05
CA ILE A 38 0.66 7.11 -1.45
C ILE A 38 1.61 8.09 -2.13
N HIS A 39 2.75 7.60 -2.60
CA HIS A 39 3.69 8.39 -3.40
C HIS A 39 3.23 8.46 -4.87
N GLU A 40 3.74 9.44 -5.61
CA GLU A 40 3.31 9.76 -6.99
C GLU A 40 3.42 8.59 -7.98
N ASN A 41 4.31 7.63 -7.71
CA ASN A 41 4.52 6.48 -8.59
C ASN A 41 3.73 5.24 -8.16
N ALA A 42 2.96 5.34 -7.08
CA ALA A 42 2.16 4.24 -6.60
C ALA A 42 0.88 4.08 -7.40
N ASN A 43 0.51 2.82 -7.64
CA ASN A 43 -0.64 2.46 -8.43
C ASN A 43 -1.47 1.44 -7.65
N ILE A 44 -2.62 1.87 -7.15
CA ILE A 44 -3.47 1.06 -6.26
C ILE A 44 -4.73 0.67 -7.02
N THR A 45 -5.01 -0.64 -7.06
CA THR A 45 -6.18 -1.22 -7.70
C THR A 45 -6.90 -2.10 -6.67
N GLY A 46 -7.91 -1.58 -6.02
CA GLY A 46 -8.70 -2.27 -4.99
C GLY A 46 -9.43 -1.28 -4.08
N ASN A 47 -9.92 -1.73 -2.93
CA ASN A 47 -10.46 -0.84 -1.90
C ASN A 47 -9.39 -0.40 -0.90
N ILE A 48 -9.62 0.73 -0.26
CA ILE A 48 -8.76 1.33 0.77
C ILE A 48 -9.61 1.59 2.02
#